data_AF-A0A7Y5K6G5-F1
#
_entry.id   AF-A0A7Y5K6G5-F1
#
_cell.length_a   1.000
_cell.length_b   1.000
_cell.length_c   1.000
_cell.angle_alpha   90.00
_cell.angle_beta   90.00
_cell.angle_gamma   90.00
#
_symmetry.space_group_name_H-M   'P 1'
#
loop_
_entity.id
_entity.type
_entity.pdbx_description
1 polymer ?
#
loop_
_entity_poly.entity_id
_entity_poly.type
_entity_poly.pdbx_seq_one_letter_code
_entity_poly.pdbx_strand_id
1 'polypeptide(L)'
;MDRTDAIYDILNKEVFMEYKVIPFRADIMITDTTGAAAQQLAELINQHATEGWNYHGLESLSTRVTTPATPGSSGCLGIGATPGSPAFTETAEIYVAIFYK
;
A
#
# COMPACT_ATOMS: atom_id res chain seq x y z
N MET A 1 36.64 -13.29 10.91
CA MET A 1 35.77 -12.54 9.98
C MET A 1 36.33 -12.79 8.60
N ASP A 2 35.57 -13.45 7.74
CA ASP A 2 36.04 -13.83 6.40
C ASP A 2 36.13 -12.57 5.51
N ARG A 3 37.02 -12.57 4.51
CA ARG A 3 37.17 -11.44 3.55
C ARG A 3 35.88 -11.17 2.80
N THR A 4 35.07 -12.21 2.57
CA THR A 4 33.77 -12.10 1.93
C THR A 4 32.79 -11.32 2.80
N ASP A 5 32.74 -11.59 4.10
CA ASP A 5 31.90 -10.87 5.06
C ASP A 5 32.29 -9.38 5.14
N ALA A 6 33.59 -9.08 5.12
CA ALA A 6 34.08 -7.69 5.13
C ALA A 6 33.74 -6.94 3.83
N ILE A 7 33.76 -7.61 2.68
CA ILE A 7 33.36 -7.01 1.40
C ILE A 7 31.84 -6.76 1.38
N TYR A 8 31.02 -7.69 1.88
CA TYR A 8 29.59 -7.48 2.03
C TYR A 8 29.28 -6.33 2.98
N ASP A 9 29.97 -6.24 4.12
CA ASP A 9 29.77 -5.16 5.09
C ASP A 9 30.16 -3.80 4.50
N ILE A 10 31.26 -3.71 3.72
CA ILE A 10 31.66 -2.48 3.03
C ILE A 10 30.68 -2.09 1.91
N LEU A 11 30.24 -3.04 1.09
CA LEU A 11 29.27 -2.78 0.02
C LEU A 11 27.88 -2.41 0.57
N ASN A 12 27.48 -3.03 1.69
CA ASN A 12 26.22 -2.71 2.36
C ASN A 12 26.29 -1.36 3.09
N LYS A 13 27.46 -0.94 3.57
CA LYS A 13 27.60 0.34 4.28
C LYS A 13 27.51 1.57 3.37
N GLU A 14 27.71 1.44 2.07
CA GLU A 14 27.67 2.57 1.11
C GLU A 14 26.37 2.69 0.29
N VAL A 15 25.42 1.74 0.35
CA VAL A 15 24.27 1.73 -0.60
C VAL A 15 22.89 1.41 0.00
N PHE A 16 22.73 1.23 1.31
CA PHE A 16 21.38 1.04 1.87
C PHE A 16 20.68 2.38 2.12
N MET A 17 20.04 2.92 1.07
CA MET A 17 18.94 3.87 1.24
C MET A 17 17.78 3.12 1.92
N GLU A 18 17.43 3.55 3.12
CA GLU A 18 16.26 3.03 3.83
C GLU A 18 15.01 3.71 3.25
N TYR A 19 13.98 2.94 2.92
CA TYR A 19 12.71 3.47 2.41
C TYR A 19 11.57 3.20 3.38
N LYS A 20 10.67 4.16 3.50
CA LYS A 20 9.40 4.03 4.21
C LYS A 20 8.25 4.39 3.28
N VAL A 21 7.26 3.52 3.20
CA VAL A 21 6.05 3.69 2.37
C VAL A 21 4.85 3.74 3.29
N ILE A 22 4.12 4.85 3.28
CA ILE A 22 3.03 5.10 4.22
C ILE A 22 1.74 5.34 3.44
N PRO A 23 0.68 4.55 3.69
CA PRO A 23 -0.64 4.83 3.10
C PRO A 23 -1.11 6.23 3.47
N PHE A 24 -1.53 6.98 2.46
CA PHE A 24 -2.12 8.31 2.60
C PHE A 24 -3.55 8.28 2.10
N ARG A 25 -4.48 8.63 2.99
CA ARG A 25 -5.88 8.90 2.66
C ARG A 25 -6.25 10.21 3.31
N ALA A 26 -6.49 11.24 2.50
CA ALA A 26 -7.03 12.48 3.00
C ALA A 26 -8.46 12.25 3.52
N ASP A 27 -8.74 12.73 4.73
CA ASP A 27 -10.08 12.75 5.31
C ASP A 27 -10.68 14.13 5.12
N ILE A 28 -11.54 14.29 4.12
CA ILE A 28 -12.13 15.57 3.73
C ILE A 28 -13.65 15.46 3.67
N MET A 29 -14.34 16.52 4.11
CA MET A 29 -15.77 16.68 3.96
C MET A 29 -16.10 17.31 2.60
N ILE A 30 -17.37 17.21 2.19
CA ILE A 30 -17.85 17.83 0.94
C ILE A 30 -17.71 19.37 0.94
N THR A 31 -17.59 19.96 2.14
CA THR A 31 -17.37 21.40 2.34
C THR A 31 -15.91 21.80 2.25
N ASP A 32 -14.98 20.84 2.23
CA ASP A 32 -13.56 21.11 2.23
C ASP A 32 -13.04 21.38 0.81
N THR A 33 -11.89 22.04 0.75
CA THR A 33 -11.20 22.31 -0.50
C THR A 33 -10.07 21.32 -0.70
N THR A 34 -9.52 21.27 -1.92
CA THR A 34 -8.27 20.53 -2.21
C THR A 34 -7.10 20.97 -1.31
N GLY A 35 -7.14 22.19 -0.77
CA GLY A 35 -6.16 22.68 0.19
C GLY A 35 -6.15 21.90 1.51
N ALA A 36 -7.29 21.38 1.96
CA ALA A 36 -7.38 20.58 3.18
C ALA A 36 -6.61 19.26 3.02
N ALA A 37 -6.78 18.58 1.88
CA ALA A 37 -6.02 17.37 1.57
C ALA A 37 -4.50 17.65 1.47
N ALA A 38 -4.11 18.76 0.85
CA ALA A 38 -2.70 19.17 0.76
C ALA A 38 -2.09 19.47 2.15
N GLN A 39 -2.86 20.11 3.04
CA GLN A 39 -2.43 20.37 4.40
C GLN A 39 -2.20 19.07 5.18
N GLN A 40 -3.11 18.10 5.07
CA GLN A 40 -2.96 16.79 5.71
C GLN A 40 -1.72 16.03 5.22
N LEU A 41 -1.43 16.12 3.91
CA LEU A 41 -0.18 15.55 3.37
C LEU A 41 1.05 16.27 3.94
N ALA A 42 1.01 17.60 4.04
CA ALA A 42 2.11 18.38 4.62
C ALA A 42 2.34 18.04 6.11
N GLU A 43 1.27 17.82 6.88
CA GLU A 43 1.34 17.38 8.28
C GLU A 43 2.01 16.01 8.39
N LEU A 44 1.64 15.03 7.54
CA LEU A 44 2.29 13.72 7.48
C LEU A 44 3.78 13.84 7.13
N ILE A 45 4.12 14.67 6.13
CA ILE A 45 5.51 14.92 5.73
C ILE A 45 6.31 15.51 6.91
N ASN A 46 5.77 16.53 7.56
CA ASN A 46 6.42 17.21 8.68
C ASN A 46 6.61 16.26 9.87
N GLN A 47 5.62 15.42 10.18
CA GLN A 47 5.74 14.40 11.22
C GLN A 47 6.96 13.50 10.97
N HIS A 48 7.09 12.93 9.78
CA HIS A 48 8.23 12.04 9.48
C HIS A 48 9.55 12.78 9.27
N ALA A 49 9.51 14.06 8.89
CA ALA A 49 10.70 14.91 8.90
C ALA A 49 11.27 15.07 10.33
N THR A 50 10.44 15.17 11.37
CA THR A 50 10.92 15.20 12.77
C THR A 50 11.57 13.89 13.21
N GLU A 51 11.21 12.77 12.58
CA GLU A 51 11.87 11.48 12.76
C GLU A 51 13.16 11.35 11.92
N GLY A 52 13.49 12.36 11.10
CA GLY A 52 14.67 12.43 10.24
C GLY A 52 14.48 11.89 8.82
N TRP A 53 13.25 11.61 8.39
CA TRP A 53 12.97 11.09 7.05
C TRP A 53 12.88 12.21 6.01
N ASN A 54 13.37 11.95 4.80
CA ASN A 54 13.21 12.85 3.67
C ASN A 54 12.02 12.41 2.83
N TYR A 55 11.16 13.36 2.45
CA TYR A 55 10.03 13.07 1.56
C TYR A 55 10.51 12.91 0.12
N HIS A 56 10.10 11.81 -0.51
CA HIS A 56 10.37 11.54 -1.92
C HIS A 56 9.21 11.97 -2.82
N GLY A 57 7.98 11.56 -2.48
CA GLY A 57 6.83 11.78 -3.35
C GLY A 57 5.57 11.06 -2.89
N LEU A 58 4.49 11.29 -3.64
CA LEU A 58 3.19 10.62 -3.48
C LEU A 58 2.94 9.77 -4.72
N GLU A 59 2.73 8.47 -4.55
CA GLU A 59 2.48 7.54 -5.64
C GLU A 59 1.12 6.87 -5.47
N SER A 60 0.52 6.43 -6.59
CA SER A 60 -0.72 5.63 -6.56
C SER A 60 -0.39 4.15 -6.75
N LEU A 61 -0.87 3.31 -5.86
CA LEU A 61 -0.80 1.86 -5.97
C LEU A 61 -2.18 1.32 -6.32
N SER A 62 -2.27 0.59 -7.43
CA SER A 62 -3.49 -0.10 -7.85
C SER A 62 -3.31 -1.61 -7.69
N THR A 63 -4.14 -2.21 -6.84
CA THR A 63 -4.16 -3.66 -6.64
C THR A 63 -5.45 -4.23 -7.18
N ARG A 64 -5.35 -5.32 -7.96
CA ARG A 64 -6.51 -6.08 -8.44
C ARG A 64 -6.63 -7.37 -7.64
N VAL A 65 -7.69 -7.51 -6.86
CA VAL A 65 -8.03 -8.73 -6.12
C VAL A 65 -9.12 -9.47 -6.88
N THR A 66 -8.88 -10.72 -7.25
CA THR A 66 -9.90 -11.57 -7.89
C THR A 66 -10.26 -12.69 -6.93
N THR A 67 -11.50 -12.70 -6.48
CA THR A 67 -12.06 -13.80 -5.71
C THR A 67 -12.62 -14.83 -6.68
N PRO A 68 -12.15 -16.09 -6.65
CA PRO A 68 -12.64 -17.11 -7.55
C PRO A 68 -14.08 -17.50 -7.24
N ALA A 69 -14.79 -18.00 -8.25
CA ALA A 69 -16.10 -18.59 -8.06
C ALA A 69 -16.00 -19.85 -7.20
N THR A 70 -17.00 -20.09 -6.35
CA THR A 70 -17.16 -21.38 -5.67
C THR A 70 -18.25 -22.18 -6.39
N PRO A 71 -17.99 -23.42 -6.82
CA PRO A 71 -19.03 -24.26 -7.38
C PRO A 71 -20.10 -24.59 -6.32
N GLY A 72 -21.37 -24.58 -6.74
CA GLY A 72 -22.46 -25.10 -5.93
C GLY A 72 -22.50 -26.64 -5.92
N SER A 73 -23.31 -27.22 -5.04
CA SER A 73 -23.58 -28.67 -5.02
C SER A 73 -24.92 -29.00 -5.67
N SER A 74 -25.01 -30.18 -6.31
CA SER A 74 -26.26 -30.80 -6.77
C SER A 74 -27.12 -30.01 -7.78
N GLY A 75 -26.56 -29.01 -8.48
CA GLY A 75 -27.27 -28.19 -9.48
C GLY A 75 -28.23 -27.17 -8.85
N CYS A 76 -28.63 -26.15 -9.58
CA CYS A 76 -29.31 -24.98 -9.02
C CYS A 76 -30.71 -25.24 -8.40
N LEU A 77 -31.35 -26.39 -8.66
CA LEU A 77 -32.78 -26.63 -8.37
C LEU A 77 -33.08 -27.99 -7.70
N GLY A 78 -32.08 -28.68 -7.16
CA GLY A 78 -32.28 -29.95 -6.45
C GLY A 78 -32.62 -29.75 -4.96
N ILE A 79 -33.45 -30.63 -4.38
CA ILE A 79 -33.64 -30.67 -2.92
C ILE A 79 -32.28 -31.01 -2.28
N GLY A 80 -31.75 -30.12 -1.44
CA GLY A 80 -30.43 -30.25 -0.81
C GLY A 80 -29.27 -29.65 -1.60
N ALA A 81 -29.52 -28.96 -2.71
CA ALA A 81 -28.49 -28.23 -3.44
C ALA A 81 -28.02 -26.97 -2.70
N THR A 82 -26.73 -26.65 -2.81
CA THR A 82 -26.15 -25.40 -2.31
C THR A 82 -25.76 -24.50 -3.48
N PRO A 83 -26.16 -23.21 -3.48
CA PRO A 83 -25.68 -22.26 -4.47
C PRO A 83 -24.16 -22.07 -4.41
N GLY A 84 -23.54 -21.91 -5.57
CA GLY A 84 -22.15 -21.44 -5.68
C GLY A 84 -22.05 -19.92 -5.60
N SER A 85 -20.85 -19.39 -5.38
CA SER A 85 -20.59 -17.94 -5.47
C SER A 85 -20.01 -17.58 -6.84
N PRO A 86 -20.40 -16.44 -7.45
CA PRO A 86 -19.74 -15.95 -8.65
C PRO A 86 -18.32 -15.48 -8.33
N ALA A 87 -17.47 -15.44 -9.35
CA ALA A 87 -16.19 -14.75 -9.25
C ALA A 87 -16.43 -13.24 -9.26
N PHE A 88 -15.67 -12.50 -8.47
CA PHE A 88 -15.71 -11.04 -8.47
C PHE A 88 -14.29 -10.48 -8.44
N THR A 89 -14.12 -9.33 -9.09
CA THR A 89 -12.85 -8.61 -9.10
C THR A 89 -13.05 -7.22 -8.51
N GLU A 90 -12.22 -6.89 -7.54
CA GLU A 90 -12.14 -5.58 -6.93
C GLU A 90 -10.79 -4.95 -7.25
N THR A 91 -10.81 -3.65 -7.55
CA THR A 91 -9.60 -2.85 -7.69
C THR A 91 -9.54 -1.89 -6.51
N ALA A 92 -8.47 -1.99 -5.73
CA ALA A 92 -8.17 -1.07 -4.65
C ALA A 92 -7.07 -0.09 -5.11
N GLU A 93 -7.38 1.20 -5.11
CA GLU A 93 -6.41 2.27 -5.35
C GLU A 93 -6.07 2.95 -4.02
N ILE A 94 -4.79 3.03 -3.71
CA ILE A 94 -4.29 3.65 -2.48
C ILE A 94 -3.14 4.58 -2.83
N TYR A 95 -3.17 5.81 -2.33
CA TYR A 95 -2.02 6.70 -2.41
C TYR A 95 -1.02 6.36 -1.30
N VAL A 96 0.26 6.41 -1.61
CA VAL A 96 1.33 6.19 -0.63
C VAL A 96 2.34 7.34 -0.66
N ALA A 97 2.65 7.86 0.52
CA ALA A 97 3.75 8.80 0.70
C ALA A 97 5.05 7.99 0.88
N ILE A 98 6.04 8.29 0.05
CA ILE A 98 7.33 7.62 0.04
C ILE A 98 8.35 8.53 0.72
N PHE A 99 9.14 7.94 1.60
CA PHE A 99 10.22 8.60 2.34
C PHE A 99 11.51 7.79 2.25
N TYR A 100 12.66 8.46 2.44
CA TYR A 100 13.97 7.81 2.45
C TYR A 100 14.96 8.39 3.49
N LYS A 101 15.97 7.61 3.86
CA LYS A 101 17.09 7.95 4.74
C LYS A 101 18.40 7.28 4.31
#